data_AF-A0A0E9LXF5-F1
#
_entry.id   AF-A0A0E9LXF5-F1
#
_cell.length_a   1.000
_cell.length_b   1.000
_cell.length_c   1.000
_cell.angle_alpha   90.00
_cell.angle_beta   90.00
_cell.angle_gamma   90.00
#
_symmetry.space_group_name_H-M   'P 1'
#
loop_
_entity.id
_entity.type
_entity.pdbx_description
1 polymer ?
#
loop_
_entity_poly.entity_id
_entity_poly.type
_entity_poly.pdbx_seq_one_letter_code
_entity_poly.pdbx_strand_id
1 'polypeptide(L)' 'MKKSTVAEIKERFDKDVERFSNLETGQVATIDAKISLELTTEAAKRIVPKATNLLDVGCSNPADV' A
#
# COMPACT_ATOMS: atom_id res chain seq x y z
N MET A 1 -8.03 12.85 31.69
CA MET A 1 -7.24 12.53 30.49
C MET A 1 -6.31 13.70 30.19
N LYS A 2 -5.00 13.47 30.10
CA LYS A 2 -4.05 14.50 29.66
C LYS A 2 -4.03 14.51 28.14
N LYS A 3 -4.25 15.68 27.51
CA LYS A 3 -4.17 15.83 26.06
C LYS A 3 -2.70 15.81 25.65
N SER A 4 -2.40 15.22 24.50
CA SER A 4 -1.08 15.31 23.89
C SER A 4 -0.77 16.75 23.51
N THR A 5 0.49 17.13 23.68
CA THR A 5 1.05 18.38 23.18
C THR A 5 1.19 18.33 21.67
N VAL A 6 1.35 19.50 21.05
CA VAL A 6 1.56 19.61 19.59
C VAL A 6 2.83 18.87 19.15
N ALA A 7 3.88 18.88 19.97
CA ALA A 7 5.12 18.17 19.69
C ALA A 7 4.91 16.65 19.66
N GLU A 8 4.22 16.09 20.65
CA GLU A 8 3.90 14.66 20.71
C GLU A 8 2.99 14.21 19.57
N ILE A 9 2.07 15.08 19.13
CA ILE A 9 1.22 14.82 17.97
C ILE A 9 2.06 14.79 16.69
N LYS A 10 2.96 15.76 16.52
CA LYS A 10 3.83 15.85 15.35
C LYS A 10 4.76 14.64 15.26
N GLU A 11 5.43 14.27 16.35
CA GLU A 11 6.33 13.13 16.39
C GLU A 11 5.62 11.82 16.04
N ARG A 12 4.41 11.61 16.56
CA ARG A 12 3.57 10.46 16.18
C ARG A 12 3.21 10.48 14.70
N PHE A 13 2.83 11.64 14.16
CA PHE A 13 2.43 11.76 12.77
C PHE A 13 3.60 11.51 11.83
N ASP A 14 4.77 12.09 12.11
CA ASP A 14 5.99 11.88 11.32
C ASP A 14 6.38 10.39 11.30
N LYS A 15 6.26 9.70 12.45
CA LYS A 15 6.49 8.25 12.56
C LYS A 15 5.46 7.42 11.78
N ASP A 16 4.19 7.80 11.81
CA ASP A 16 3.14 7.13 11.04
C ASP A 16 3.37 7.32 9.54
N VAL A 17 3.75 8.53 9.09
CA VAL A 17 4.13 8.80 7.70
C VAL A 17 5.31 7.94 7.26
N GLU A 18 6.38 7.87 8.06
CA GLU A 18 7.53 7.03 7.78
C GLU A 18 7.12 5.56 7.62
N ARG A 19 6.31 5.03 8.54
CA ARG A 19 5.78 3.65 8.48
C ARG A 19 4.92 3.38 7.25
N PHE A 20 4.03 4.31 6.89
CA PHE A 20 3.13 4.12 5.75
C PHE A 20 3.76 4.44 4.40
N SER A 21 4.87 5.20 4.38
CA SER A 21 5.63 5.51 3.17
C SER A 21 6.50 4.35 2.69
N ASN A 22 6.82 3.39 3.57
CA ASN A 22 7.58 2.19 3.25
C ASN A 22 6.63 1.03 2.87
N LEU A 23 6.60 0.60 1.61
CA LEU A 23 5.74 -0.49 1.13
C LEU A 23 5.90 -1.79 1.93
N GLU A 24 7.14 -2.15 2.29
CA GLU A 24 7.44 -3.39 3.02
C GLU A 24 6.84 -3.43 4.42
N THR A 25 6.45 -2.30 5.01
CA THR A 25 5.88 -2.27 6.37
C THR A 25 4.50 -1.63 6.41
N GLY A 26 4.18 -0.76 5.45
CA GLY A 26 2.91 -0.06 5.31
C GLY A 26 1.80 -0.91 4.66
N GLN A 27 2.14 -1.80 3.72
CA GLN A 27 1.18 -2.72 3.09
C GLN A 27 1.17 -4.12 3.71
N VAL A 28 2.16 -4.48 4.54
CA VAL A 28 2.20 -5.76 5.27
C VAL A 28 1.04 -5.94 6.27
N ALA A 29 0.21 -4.91 6.47
CA ALA A 29 -1.06 -5.05 7.19
C ALA A 29 -1.97 -6.15 6.62
N THR A 30 -1.78 -6.56 5.35
CA THR A 30 -2.41 -7.76 4.79
C THR A 30 -1.31 -8.75 4.37
N ILE A 31 -1.12 -9.82 5.15
CA ILE A 31 -0.13 -10.89 4.92
C ILE A 31 -0.17 -11.38 3.47
N ASP A 32 -1.37 -11.43 2.89
CA ASP A 32 -1.62 -11.95 1.55
C ASP A 32 -1.71 -10.87 0.45
N ALA A 33 -1.33 -9.61 0.72
CA ALA A 33 -1.44 -8.52 -0.26
C ALA A 33 -0.71 -8.84 -1.57
N LYS A 34 0.55 -9.31 -1.46
CA LYS A 34 1.38 -9.65 -2.61
C LYS A 34 0.79 -10.78 -3.45
N ILE A 35 0.42 -11.89 -2.82
CA ILE A 35 -0.17 -13.04 -3.52
C ILE A 35 -1.54 -12.70 -4.11
N SER A 36 -2.34 -11.87 -3.42
CA SER A 36 -3.64 -11.40 -3.92
C SER A 36 -3.49 -10.54 -5.16
N LEU A 37 -2.50 -9.64 -5.19
CA LEU A 37 -2.21 -8.80 -6.34
C LEU A 37 -1.72 -9.63 -7.54
N GLU A 38 -0.80 -10.57 -7.29
CA GLU A 38 -0.30 -11.49 -8.32
C GLU A 38 -1.43 -12.31 -8.94
N LEU A 39 -2.25 -12.97 -8.11
CA LEU A 39 -3.38 -13.79 -8.58
C LEU A 39 -4.43 -12.96 -9.32
N THR A 40 -4.75 -11.77 -8.83
CA THR A 40 -5.74 -10.89 -9.47
C THR A 40 -5.24 -10.38 -10.82
N THR A 41 -3.97 -9.99 -10.90
CA THR A 41 -3.32 -9.56 -12.16
C THR A 41 -3.28 -10.70 -13.16
N GLU A 42 -2.92 -11.90 -12.72
CA GLU A 42 -2.86 -13.10 -13.55
C GLU A 42 -4.24 -13.58 -14.03
N ALA A 43 -5.28 -13.42 -13.21
CA ALA A 43 -6.66 -13.65 -13.62
C ALA A 43 -7.12 -12.64 -14.67
N ALA A 44 -6.88 -11.34 -14.44
CA ALA A 44 -7.25 -10.27 -15.37
C ALA A 44 -6.63 -10.46 -16.76
N LYS A 45 -5.33 -10.82 -16.82
CA LYS A 45 -4.63 -11.15 -18.08
C LYS A 45 -5.29 -12.29 -18.85
N ARG A 46 -5.79 -13.33 -18.17
CA ARG A 46 -6.42 -14.50 -18.81
C ARG A 46 -7.85 -14.21 -19.26
N ILE A 47 -8.59 -13.41 -18.50
CA ILE A 47 -9.98 -13.05 -18.82
C ILE A 47 -10.03 -12.10 -20.02
N VAL A 48 -9.08 -11.17 -20.12
CA VAL A 48 -9.01 -10.20 -21.24
C VAL A 48 -7.60 -10.21 -21.87
N PRO A 49 -7.26 -11.21 -22.70
CA PRO A 49 -5.89 -11.43 -23.20
C PRO A 49 -5.37 -10.35 -24.16
N LYS A 50 -6.23 -9.43 -24.60
CA LYS A 50 -5.88 -8.29 -25.47
C LYS A 50 -6.04 -6.94 -24.77
N ALA A 51 -6.17 -6.92 -23.43
CA ALA A 51 -6.21 -5.67 -22.68
C ALA A 51 -4.92 -4.88 -22.90
N THR A 52 -5.05 -3.61 -23.27
CA THR A 52 -3.90 -2.69 -23.47
C THR A 52 -3.76 -1.70 -22.32
N ASN A 53 -4.78 -1.59 -21.47
CA ASN A 53 -4.84 -0.64 -20.36
C ASN A 53 -5.21 -1.39 -19.07
N LEU A 54 -4.48 -1.14 -18.00
CA LEU A 54 -4.74 -1.67 -16.66
C LEU A 54 -4.67 -0.50 -15.67
N LEU A 55 -5.65 -0.41 -14.78
CA LEU A 55 -5.69 0.57 -13.69
C LEU A 55 -5.66 -0.18 -12.37
N ASP A 56 -4.61 0.01 -11.59
CA ASP A 56 -4.53 -0.45 -10.21
C ASP A 56 -4.90 0.72 -9.28
N VAL A 57 -5.86 0.52 -8.38
CA VAL A 57 -6.39 1.55 -7.49
C VAL A 57 -5.99 1.20 -6.07
N GLY A 58 -5.14 2.03 -5.46
CA GLY A 58 -4.64 1.78 -4.10
C GLY A 58 -3.26 1.10 -4.05
N CYS A 59 -2.54 1.04 -5.17
CA CYS A 59 -1.11 0.77 -5.18
C CYS A 59 -0.37 1.87 -4.40
N SER A 60 0.11 1.55 -3.19
CA SER A 60 1.08 2.44 -2.56
C SER A 60 2.38 2.35 -3.35
N ASN A 61 3.00 3.51 -3.56
CA ASN A 61 4.28 3.83 -4.24
C ASN A 61 4.92 2.83 -5.25
N PRO A 62 5.29 3.30 -6.46
CA PRO A 62 5.76 2.48 -7.58
C PRO A 62 7.27 2.12 -7.54
N ALA A 63 7.89 1.97 -6.37
CA ALA A 63 9.32 1.64 -6.31
C ALA A 63 9.63 0.15 -6.60
N ASP A 64 8.60 -0.69 -6.76
CA ASP A 64 8.72 -2.14 -6.96
C ASP A 64 8.20 -2.63 -8.33
N VAL A 65 8.36 -1.82 -9.38
CA VAL A 65 8.22 -2.28 -10.79
C VAL A 65 9.59 -2.43 -11.45
#